data_AF-A0A3N5G856-F1
#
_entry.id   AF-A0A3N5G856-F1
#
_cell.length_a   1.000
_cell.length_b   1.000
_cell.length_c   1.000
_cell.angle_alpha   90.00
_cell.angle_beta   90.00
_cell.angle_gamma   90.00
#
_symmetry.space_group_name_H-M   'P 1'
#
loop_
_entity.id
_entity.type
_entity.pdbx_description
1 polymer ?
#
loop_
_entity_poly.entity_id
_entity_poly.type
_entity_poly.pdbx_seq_one_letter_code
_entity_poly.pdbx_strand_id
1 'polypeptide(L)'
;QELVFDLHRMVDGGELPQVPVFVDSPLAVNATDIFKRHPECFDAETREFIRHDHHKMALGFEMLTYTRSVEESKALNDRTDPMVIISASGMAESGRILHHLKNNIEEPRNTVLIVSWQAPHTMGRRLADRDPFVKIFGETYERRAEVATIGGLSAHAGQDMLVEYAEAVKETVRGIYLVHGEAKPAGMLTEALRGRGMEKVFYPARGEKAEIRK
;
A
#
# COMPACT_ATOMS: atom_id res chain seq x y z
N GLN A 1 7.18 2.23 -0.51
CA GLN A 1 8.60 2.12 -0.94
C GLN A 1 8.62 1.27 -2.20
N GLU A 2 7.97 0.09 -2.18
CA GLU A 2 7.73 -0.75 -3.36
C GLU A 2 7.32 0.03 -4.61
N LEU A 3 6.25 0.82 -4.53
CA LEU A 3 5.79 1.63 -5.67
C LEU A 3 6.87 2.58 -6.23
N VAL A 4 7.73 3.13 -5.38
CA VAL A 4 8.83 4.00 -5.82
C VAL A 4 9.91 3.18 -6.53
N PHE A 5 10.21 1.98 -6.02
CA PHE A 5 11.15 1.05 -6.64
C PHE A 5 10.64 0.57 -8.00
N ASP A 6 9.36 0.20 -8.10
CA ASP A 6 8.75 -0.21 -9.37
C ASP A 6 8.76 0.93 -10.39
N LEU A 7 8.39 2.15 -9.96
CA LEU A 7 8.49 3.34 -10.81
C LEU A 7 9.92 3.59 -11.28
N HIS A 8 10.91 3.42 -10.40
CA HIS A 8 12.32 3.55 -10.78
C HIS A 8 12.68 2.56 -11.88
N ARG A 9 12.38 1.27 -11.68
CA ARG A 9 12.66 0.22 -12.67
C ARG A 9 12.00 0.49 -14.01
N MET A 10 10.74 0.89 -14.01
CA MET A 10 9.98 1.15 -15.23
C MET A 10 10.47 2.41 -15.96
N VAL A 11 10.90 3.45 -15.22
CA VAL A 11 11.48 4.67 -15.82
C VAL A 11 12.84 4.35 -16.46
N ASP A 12 13.71 3.63 -15.76
CA ASP A 12 15.03 3.22 -16.28
C ASP A 12 14.90 2.24 -17.45
N GLY A 13 13.90 1.37 -17.41
CA GLY A 13 13.55 0.45 -18.51
C GLY A 13 12.90 1.12 -19.71
N GLY A 14 12.55 2.42 -19.63
CA GLY A 14 11.86 3.15 -20.71
C GLY A 14 10.41 2.71 -20.93
N GLU A 15 9.80 2.03 -19.96
CA GLU A 15 8.41 1.55 -20.02
C GLU A 15 7.40 2.66 -19.74
N LEU A 16 7.82 3.70 -18.99
CA LEU A 16 7.00 4.85 -18.64
C LEU A 16 7.48 6.13 -19.35
N PRO A 17 6.54 7.02 -19.72
CA PRO A 17 6.92 8.35 -20.19
C PRO A 17 7.63 9.13 -19.08
N GLN A 18 8.42 10.11 -19.48
CA GLN A 18 9.13 10.97 -18.54
C GLN A 18 8.14 11.89 -17.81
N VAL A 19 7.65 11.47 -16.64
CA VAL A 19 6.69 12.20 -15.80
C VAL A 19 7.25 12.47 -14.39
N PRO A 20 7.13 13.70 -13.86
CA PRO A 20 7.52 14.01 -12.49
C PRO A 20 6.78 13.17 -11.45
N VAL A 21 7.52 12.64 -10.46
CA VAL A 21 6.95 11.85 -9.36
C VAL A 21 7.29 12.50 -8.02
N PHE A 22 6.28 12.75 -7.20
CA PHE A 22 6.40 13.38 -5.88
C PHE A 22 6.01 12.41 -4.78
N VAL A 23 6.91 12.16 -3.84
CA VAL A 23 6.58 11.48 -2.58
C VAL A 23 6.26 12.56 -1.55
N ASP A 24 4.97 12.83 -1.36
CA ASP A 24 4.49 13.89 -0.49
C ASP A 24 3.97 13.34 0.86
N SER A 25 4.90 12.90 1.70
CA SER A 25 4.62 12.47 3.05
C SER A 25 5.88 12.55 3.90
N PRO A 26 5.94 13.43 4.91
CA PRO A 26 7.11 13.55 5.79
C PRO A 26 7.52 12.21 6.40
N LEU A 27 6.54 11.37 6.76
CA LEU A 27 6.78 10.04 7.30
C LEU A 27 7.35 9.09 6.23
N ALA A 28 6.82 9.11 5.01
CA ALA A 28 7.35 8.28 3.92
C ALA A 28 8.78 8.68 3.54
N VAL A 29 9.08 9.99 3.54
CA VAL A 29 10.42 10.52 3.32
C VAL A 29 11.37 10.02 4.41
N ASN A 30 11.01 10.17 5.69
CA ASN A 30 11.83 9.70 6.81
C ASN A 30 12.04 8.18 6.78
N ALA A 31 11.00 7.41 6.46
CA ALA A 31 11.11 5.96 6.30
C ALA A 31 12.06 5.61 5.14
N THR A 32 11.97 6.31 4.01
CA THR A 32 12.87 6.12 2.87
C THR A 32 14.33 6.39 3.25
N ASP A 33 14.61 7.44 4.03
CA ASP A 33 15.97 7.73 4.52
C ASP A 33 16.54 6.57 5.35
N ILE A 34 15.71 5.88 6.14
CA ILE A 34 16.11 4.69 6.90
C ILE A 34 16.45 3.54 5.95
N PHE A 35 15.58 3.23 4.98
CA PHE A 35 15.87 2.18 3.99
C PHE A 35 17.17 2.45 3.21
N LYS A 36 17.42 3.69 2.82
CA LYS A 36 18.67 4.10 2.13
C LYS A 36 19.92 3.89 2.99
N ARG A 37 19.81 3.94 4.32
CA ARG A 37 20.92 3.69 5.26
C ARG A 37 21.15 2.21 5.57
N HIS A 38 20.20 1.35 5.23
CA HIS A 38 20.22 -0.08 5.54
C HIS A 38 20.09 -0.97 4.28
N PRO A 39 20.99 -0.83 3.28
CA PRO A 39 20.92 -1.64 2.06
C PRO A 39 21.09 -3.15 2.31
N GLU A 40 21.66 -3.55 3.44
CA GLU A 40 21.77 -4.94 3.87
C GLU A 40 20.41 -5.63 4.10
N CYS A 41 19.36 -4.85 4.37
CA CYS A 41 18.01 -5.36 4.58
C CYS A 41 17.22 -5.59 3.29
N PHE A 42 17.73 -5.15 2.14
CA PHE A 42 17.10 -5.40 0.85
C PHE A 42 17.24 -6.87 0.45
N ASP A 43 16.29 -7.38 -0.33
CA ASP A 43 16.36 -8.72 -0.90
C ASP A 43 17.44 -8.84 -1.99
N ALA A 44 17.61 -10.05 -2.53
CA ALA A 44 18.63 -10.31 -3.55
C ALA A 44 18.37 -9.54 -4.86
N GLU A 45 17.11 -9.43 -5.26
CA GLU A 45 16.68 -8.76 -6.49
C GLU A 45 16.99 -7.26 -6.43
N THR A 46 16.56 -6.59 -5.36
CA THR A 46 16.80 -5.16 -5.14
C THR A 46 18.29 -4.85 -5.07
N ARG A 47 19.09 -5.70 -4.41
CA ARG A 47 20.55 -5.54 -4.37
C ARG A 47 21.20 -5.71 -5.74
N GLU A 48 20.68 -6.62 -6.58
CA GLU A 48 21.16 -6.78 -7.96
C GLU A 48 20.78 -5.57 -8.81
N PHE A 49 19.55 -5.07 -8.69
CA PHE A 49 19.12 -3.85 -9.35
C PHE A 49 20.06 -2.68 -8.99
N ILE A 50 20.31 -2.43 -7.70
CA ILE A 50 21.24 -1.38 -7.24
C ILE A 50 22.64 -1.55 -7.85
N ARG A 51 23.13 -2.79 -8.03
CA ARG A 51 24.45 -3.04 -8.63
C ARG A 51 24.50 -2.63 -10.10
N HIS A 52 23.40 -2.73 -10.83
CA HIS A 52 23.35 -2.41 -12.26
C HIS A 52 22.83 -1.00 -12.55
N ASP A 53 22.09 -0.40 -11.63
CA ASP A 53 21.61 0.96 -11.70
C ASP A 53 22.78 1.96 -11.85
N HIS A 54 22.56 2.98 -12.68
CA HIS A 54 23.48 4.10 -12.90
C HIS A 54 23.65 4.94 -11.64
N HIS A 55 22.59 5.10 -10.86
CA HIS A 55 22.57 5.94 -9.67
C HIS A 55 22.93 5.17 -8.37
N LYS A 56 23.16 3.86 -8.47
CA LYS A 56 23.44 2.94 -7.34
C LYS A 56 22.43 3.09 -6.19
N MET A 57 21.16 3.30 -6.51
CA MET A 57 20.10 3.51 -5.51
C MET A 57 18.80 2.81 -5.91
N ALA A 58 18.09 2.21 -4.96
CA ALA A 58 16.79 1.59 -5.26
C ALA A 58 15.65 2.62 -5.31
N LEU A 59 15.75 3.69 -4.52
CA LEU A 59 14.64 4.61 -4.23
C LEU A 59 14.96 6.04 -4.69
N GLY A 60 15.34 6.19 -5.96
CA GLY A 60 15.69 7.49 -6.54
C GLY A 60 16.00 7.42 -8.03
N PHE A 61 15.27 8.20 -8.82
CA PHE A 61 15.50 8.44 -10.25
C PHE A 61 15.38 9.94 -10.55
N GLU A 62 15.83 10.40 -11.72
CA GLU A 62 16.03 11.82 -12.05
C GLU A 62 14.80 12.72 -11.76
N MET A 63 13.59 12.23 -12.01
CA MET A 63 12.35 12.99 -11.82
C MET A 63 11.62 12.71 -10.49
N LEU A 64 12.24 11.97 -9.57
CA LEU A 64 11.66 11.68 -8.25
C LEU A 64 12.02 12.77 -7.24
N THR A 65 11.01 13.42 -6.66
CA THR A 65 11.18 14.42 -5.61
C THR A 65 10.52 13.97 -4.31
N TYR A 66 11.27 14.07 -3.20
CA TYR A 66 10.79 13.79 -1.85
C TYR A 66 10.40 15.11 -1.16
N THR A 67 9.10 15.37 -1.07
CA THR A 67 8.57 16.65 -0.57
C THR A 67 8.49 16.65 0.96
N ARG A 68 9.19 17.60 1.59
CA ARG A 68 9.17 17.76 3.06
C ARG A 68 8.38 18.99 3.50
N SER A 69 8.51 20.09 2.76
CA SER A 69 7.87 21.35 3.12
C SER A 69 6.36 21.33 2.87
N VAL A 70 5.63 22.09 3.68
CA VAL A 70 4.18 22.29 3.50
C VAL A 70 3.93 23.21 2.30
N GLU A 71 4.80 24.18 2.07
CA GLU A 71 4.76 25.11 0.95
C GLU A 71 4.92 24.36 -0.38
N GLU A 72 5.90 23.46 -0.46
CA GLU A 72 6.10 22.57 -1.63
C GLU A 72 4.86 21.70 -1.87
N SER A 73 4.33 21.05 -0.83
CA SER A 73 3.12 20.23 -0.91
C SER A 73 1.91 21.01 -1.44
N LYS A 74 1.74 22.26 -0.99
CA LYS A 74 0.68 23.15 -1.47
C LYS A 74 0.86 23.48 -2.94
N ALA A 75 2.08 23.87 -3.34
CA ALA A 75 2.41 24.24 -4.72
C ALA A 75 2.14 23.10 -5.72
N LEU A 76 2.23 21.83 -5.28
CA LEU A 76 1.84 20.70 -6.13
C LEU A 76 0.37 20.74 -6.56
N ASN A 77 -0.53 21.33 -5.76
CA ASN A 77 -1.95 21.40 -6.12
C ASN A 77 -2.25 22.49 -7.17
N ASP A 78 -1.35 23.44 -7.36
CA ASP A 78 -1.52 24.56 -8.30
C ASP A 78 -0.93 24.24 -9.69
N ARG A 79 -0.28 23.08 -9.84
CA ARG A 79 0.31 22.65 -11.11
C ARG A 79 -0.76 22.12 -12.07
N THR A 80 -0.53 22.35 -13.35
CA THR A 80 -1.43 21.96 -14.45
C THR A 80 -0.81 20.94 -15.40
N ASP A 81 0.50 20.68 -15.24
CA ASP A 81 1.23 19.68 -15.99
C ASP A 81 1.05 18.27 -15.39
N PRO A 82 1.11 17.20 -16.20
CA PRO A 82 0.96 15.83 -15.71
C PRO A 82 2.06 15.45 -14.70
N MET A 83 1.65 14.83 -13.59
CA MET A 83 2.57 14.35 -12.55
C MET A 83 1.95 13.18 -11.76
N VAL A 84 2.79 12.48 -11.01
CA VAL A 84 2.38 11.47 -10.03
C VAL A 84 2.62 12.00 -8.62
N ILE A 85 1.61 11.91 -7.75
CA ILE A 85 1.73 12.26 -6.33
C ILE A 85 1.47 11.00 -5.50
N ILE A 86 2.48 10.56 -4.76
CA ILE A 86 2.42 9.47 -3.78
C ILE A 86 2.33 10.10 -2.40
N SER A 87 1.13 10.10 -1.81
CA SER A 87 0.88 10.72 -0.51
C SER A 87 0.30 9.73 0.50
N ALA A 88 0.62 9.96 1.77
CA ALA A 88 0.04 9.27 2.92
C ALA A 88 -1.16 10.07 3.49
N SER A 89 -2.08 9.45 4.25
CA SER A 89 -2.12 8.04 4.65
C SER A 89 -2.72 7.10 3.58
N GLY A 90 -2.31 5.83 3.59
CA GLY A 90 -2.70 4.84 2.58
C GLY A 90 -4.18 4.46 2.55
N MET A 91 -4.96 4.92 3.53
CA MET A 91 -6.42 4.78 3.56
C MET A 91 -7.17 6.11 3.38
N ALA A 92 -6.45 7.18 3.03
CA ALA A 92 -6.98 8.52 2.82
C ALA A 92 -7.76 9.10 4.02
N GLU A 93 -7.44 8.68 5.25
CA GLU A 93 -8.13 9.15 6.47
C GLU A 93 -7.54 10.45 7.02
N SER A 94 -6.28 10.73 6.69
CA SER A 94 -5.52 11.82 7.28
C SER A 94 -4.28 12.15 6.47
N GLY A 95 -3.70 13.34 6.72
CA GLY A 95 -2.46 13.78 6.10
C GLY A 95 -2.69 14.53 4.78
N ARG A 96 -1.59 14.68 4.03
CA ARG A 96 -1.53 15.50 2.81
C ARG A 96 -2.42 14.97 1.70
N ILE A 97 -2.71 13.66 1.70
CA ILE A 97 -3.57 13.02 0.69
C ILE A 97 -4.96 13.66 0.63
N LEU A 98 -5.52 14.07 1.77
CA LEU A 98 -6.83 14.73 1.81
C LEU A 98 -6.80 16.08 1.06
N HIS A 99 -5.70 16.82 1.15
CA HIS A 99 -5.54 18.06 0.40
C HIS A 99 -5.41 17.79 -1.10
N HIS A 100 -4.63 16.80 -1.51
CA HIS A 100 -4.56 16.44 -2.93
C HIS A 100 -5.89 15.96 -3.47
N LEU A 101 -6.60 15.09 -2.74
CA LEU A 101 -7.95 14.64 -3.14
C LEU A 101 -8.91 15.82 -3.26
N LYS A 102 -8.96 16.71 -2.26
CA LYS A 102 -9.80 17.92 -2.29
C LYS A 102 -9.63 18.72 -3.58
N ASN A 103 -8.38 18.90 -4.03
CA ASN A 103 -8.06 19.73 -5.20
C ASN A 103 -8.23 19.00 -6.54
N ASN A 104 -8.20 17.66 -6.56
CA ASN A 104 -8.05 16.89 -7.81
C ASN A 104 -9.20 15.92 -8.11
N ILE A 105 -10.05 15.60 -7.14
CA ILE A 105 -11.03 14.51 -7.27
C ILE A 105 -12.20 14.83 -8.22
N GLU A 106 -12.49 16.10 -8.47
CA GLU A 106 -13.55 16.54 -9.38
C GLU A 106 -13.06 16.75 -10.82
N GLU A 107 -11.77 16.54 -11.09
CA GLU A 107 -11.19 16.63 -12.44
C GLU A 107 -11.19 15.24 -13.12
N PRO A 108 -11.97 15.03 -14.18
CA PRO A 108 -12.10 13.73 -14.84
C PRO A 108 -10.83 13.24 -15.55
N ARG A 109 -9.85 14.12 -15.81
CA ARG A 109 -8.54 13.72 -16.36
C ARG A 109 -7.63 13.05 -15.33
N ASN A 110 -7.96 13.15 -14.05
CA ASN A 110 -7.14 12.61 -12.97
C ASN A 110 -7.51 11.16 -12.66
N THR A 111 -6.56 10.43 -12.07
CA THR A 111 -6.78 9.08 -11.54
C THR A 111 -6.33 9.02 -10.08
N VAL A 112 -7.21 8.51 -9.21
CA VAL A 112 -6.86 8.11 -7.86
C VAL A 112 -6.53 6.61 -7.88
N LEU A 113 -5.25 6.30 -7.71
CA LEU A 113 -4.75 4.93 -7.72
C LEU A 113 -4.62 4.39 -6.30
N ILE A 114 -5.39 3.33 -5.99
CA ILE A 114 -5.38 2.66 -4.70
C ILE A 114 -4.58 1.36 -4.81
N VAL A 115 -3.49 1.25 -4.05
CA VAL A 115 -2.52 0.15 -4.15
C VAL A 115 -2.52 -0.80 -2.95
N SER A 116 -3.39 -0.56 -1.96
CA SER A 116 -3.47 -1.36 -0.74
C SER A 116 -4.90 -1.61 -0.31
N TRP A 117 -5.09 -2.59 0.56
CA TRP A 117 -6.38 -2.87 1.16
C TRP A 117 -6.91 -1.65 1.93
N GLN A 118 -8.24 -1.46 1.86
CA GLN A 118 -8.94 -0.32 2.42
C GLN A 118 -9.94 -0.78 3.48
N ALA A 119 -9.74 -0.34 4.71
CA ALA A 119 -10.58 -0.75 5.83
C ALA A 119 -12.02 -0.25 5.69
N PRO A 120 -13.02 -1.03 6.16
CA PRO A 120 -14.40 -0.57 6.20
C PRO A 120 -14.52 0.83 6.83
N HIS A 121 -15.43 1.63 6.28
CA HIS A 121 -15.75 2.99 6.74
C HIS A 121 -14.65 4.05 6.54
N THR A 122 -13.52 3.72 5.92
CA THR A 122 -12.50 4.71 5.54
C THR A 122 -12.86 5.43 4.24
N MET A 123 -12.34 6.64 4.06
CA MET A 123 -12.38 7.40 2.82
C MET A 123 -11.83 6.59 1.65
N GLY A 124 -10.68 5.96 1.84
CA GLY A 124 -10.06 5.13 0.81
C GLY A 124 -10.94 3.94 0.42
N ARG A 125 -11.72 3.38 1.34
CA ARG A 125 -12.71 2.34 1.01
C ARG A 125 -13.86 2.88 0.15
N ARG A 126 -14.40 4.04 0.51
CA ARG A 126 -15.45 4.70 -0.30
C ARG A 126 -14.97 5.00 -1.72
N LEU A 127 -13.72 5.45 -1.86
CA LEU A 127 -13.09 5.65 -3.16
C LEU A 127 -12.96 4.31 -3.92
N ALA A 128 -12.46 3.26 -3.28
CA ALA A 128 -12.33 1.93 -3.88
C ALA A 128 -13.67 1.34 -4.34
N ASP A 129 -14.74 1.58 -3.57
CA ASP A 129 -16.12 1.20 -3.92
C ASP A 129 -16.74 2.13 -4.98
N ARG A 130 -15.99 3.14 -5.46
CA ARG A 130 -16.36 4.11 -6.49
C ARG A 130 -17.56 4.98 -6.12
N ASP A 131 -17.72 5.29 -4.84
CA ASP A 131 -18.76 6.21 -4.35
C ASP A 131 -18.74 7.52 -5.19
N PRO A 132 -19.88 7.97 -5.74
CA PRO A 132 -19.93 9.18 -6.56
C PRO A 132 -19.72 10.45 -5.75
N PHE A 133 -19.93 10.40 -4.43
CA PHE A 133 -19.75 11.54 -3.52
C PHE A 133 -18.96 11.15 -2.29
N VAL A 134 -17.92 11.91 -2.00
CA VAL A 134 -17.08 11.75 -0.81
C VAL A 134 -17.03 13.03 0.02
N LYS A 135 -16.72 12.89 1.31
CA LYS A 135 -16.71 14.02 2.25
C LYS A 135 -15.29 14.30 2.73
N ILE A 136 -14.72 15.43 2.32
CA ILE A 136 -13.34 15.82 2.65
C ILE A 136 -13.40 17.12 3.45
N PHE A 137 -12.78 17.14 4.64
CA PHE A 137 -12.81 18.30 5.57
C PHE A 137 -14.20 18.87 5.89
N GLY A 138 -15.23 18.02 5.88
CA GLY A 138 -16.60 18.46 6.18
C GLY A 138 -17.43 18.83 4.95
N GLU A 139 -16.81 18.96 3.79
CA GLU A 139 -17.45 19.35 2.53
C GLU A 139 -17.64 18.13 1.62
N THR A 140 -18.69 18.15 0.80
CA THR A 140 -18.98 17.08 -0.16
C THR A 140 -18.39 17.40 -1.52
N TYR A 141 -17.69 16.44 -2.11
CA TYR A 141 -17.08 16.52 -3.44
C TYR A 141 -17.65 15.44 -4.35
N GLU A 142 -17.84 15.75 -5.63
CA GLU A 142 -18.24 14.80 -6.66
C GLU A 142 -17.01 14.07 -7.21
N ARG A 143 -16.97 12.74 -7.09
CA ARG A 143 -15.88 11.94 -7.63
C ARG A 143 -16.00 11.81 -9.15
N ARG A 144 -15.31 12.69 -9.87
CA ARG A 144 -15.19 12.64 -11.34
C ARG A 144 -13.89 12.00 -11.82
N ALA A 145 -12.82 12.12 -11.03
CA ALA A 145 -11.55 11.44 -11.28
C ALA A 145 -11.74 9.91 -11.33
N GLU A 146 -11.05 9.23 -12.24
CA GLU A 146 -11.05 7.76 -12.33
C GLU A 146 -10.51 7.16 -11.02
N VAL A 147 -11.07 6.01 -10.59
CA VAL A 147 -10.51 5.25 -9.47
C VAL A 147 -10.07 3.88 -9.96
N ALA A 148 -8.76 3.65 -9.89
CA ALA A 148 -8.13 2.38 -10.22
C ALA A 148 -7.62 1.70 -8.96
N THR A 149 -7.63 0.37 -8.95
CA THR A 149 -7.11 -0.43 -7.85
C THR A 149 -6.07 -1.44 -8.35
N ILE A 150 -4.96 -1.56 -7.62
CA ILE A 150 -3.95 -2.61 -7.85
C ILE A 150 -3.93 -3.50 -6.60
N GLY A 151 -4.46 -4.71 -6.73
CA GLY A 151 -4.58 -5.67 -5.61
C GLY A 151 -3.29 -6.39 -5.24
N GLY A 152 -2.20 -6.20 -5.99
CA GLY A 152 -0.94 -6.93 -5.85
C GLY A 152 0.17 -6.25 -5.02
N LEU A 153 0.01 -4.97 -4.67
CA LEU A 153 1.04 -4.20 -3.95
C LEU A 153 0.82 -4.18 -2.42
N SER A 154 -0.14 -4.96 -1.94
CA SER A 154 -0.35 -5.17 -0.50
C SER A 154 0.78 -6.02 0.07
N ALA A 155 1.38 -5.60 1.19
CA ALA A 155 2.36 -6.41 1.91
C ALA A 155 1.74 -7.65 2.61
N HIS A 156 0.44 -7.90 2.42
CA HIS A 156 -0.25 -9.06 2.96
C HIS A 156 -0.24 -10.22 1.96
N ALA A 157 0.20 -11.39 2.43
CA ALA A 157 0.09 -12.63 1.69
C ALA A 157 -1.38 -12.94 1.33
N GLY A 158 -1.60 -13.38 0.08
CA GLY A 158 -2.87 -13.92 -0.36
C GLY A 158 -3.21 -15.25 0.33
N GLN A 159 -4.43 -15.74 0.15
CA GLN A 159 -4.91 -16.98 0.78
C GLN A 159 -3.98 -18.17 0.48
N ASP A 160 -3.59 -18.35 -0.78
CA ASP A 160 -2.76 -19.49 -1.19
C ASP A 160 -1.39 -19.48 -0.49
N MET A 161 -0.74 -18.31 -0.41
CA MET A 161 0.52 -18.15 0.32
C MET A 161 0.36 -18.40 1.83
N LEU A 162 -0.75 -17.98 2.43
CA LEU A 162 -1.03 -18.25 3.85
C LEU A 162 -1.25 -19.75 4.11
N VAL A 163 -1.92 -20.44 3.18
CA VAL A 163 -2.12 -21.89 3.25
C VAL A 163 -0.78 -22.61 3.09
N GLU A 164 0.03 -22.24 2.10
CA GLU A 164 1.36 -22.82 1.87
C GLU A 164 2.27 -22.62 3.09
N TYR A 165 2.27 -21.42 3.66
CA TYR A 165 3.02 -21.12 4.89
C TYR A 165 2.58 -22.00 6.07
N ALA A 166 1.27 -22.20 6.24
CA ALA A 166 0.73 -23.06 7.28
C ALA A 166 1.05 -24.55 7.03
N GLU A 167 1.01 -25.00 5.78
CA GLU A 167 1.39 -26.36 5.38
C GLU A 167 2.86 -26.66 5.69
N ALA A 168 3.76 -25.70 5.44
CA ALA A 168 5.19 -25.86 5.70
C ALA A 168 5.52 -26.15 7.18
N VAL A 169 4.65 -25.74 8.12
CA VAL A 169 4.83 -25.95 9.56
C VAL A 169 3.85 -26.95 10.17
N LYS A 170 2.97 -27.54 9.36
CA LYS A 170 1.82 -28.36 9.79
C LYS A 170 2.18 -29.45 10.80
N GLU A 171 3.27 -30.17 10.57
CA GLU A 171 3.69 -31.31 11.42
C GLU A 171 4.27 -30.86 12.78
N THR A 172 4.58 -29.57 12.94
CA THR A 172 5.21 -29.02 14.16
C THR A 172 4.23 -28.23 15.03
N VAL A 173 3.09 -27.81 14.48
CA VAL A 173 2.13 -26.96 15.18
C VAL A 173 1.01 -27.79 15.81
N ARG A 174 0.57 -27.39 17.01
CA ARG A 174 -0.56 -28.04 17.71
C ARG A 174 -1.93 -27.42 17.39
N GLY A 175 -1.91 -26.27 16.73
CA GLY A 175 -3.09 -25.51 16.33
C GLY A 175 -2.69 -24.15 15.77
N ILE A 176 -3.60 -23.55 15.01
CA ILE A 176 -3.41 -22.27 14.31
C ILE A 176 -4.46 -21.29 14.84
N TYR A 177 -4.03 -20.09 15.20
CA TYR A 177 -4.92 -19.00 15.60
C TYR A 177 -4.86 -17.90 14.53
N LEU A 178 -5.98 -17.70 13.85
CA LEU A 178 -6.14 -16.63 12.88
C LEU A 178 -6.45 -15.34 13.62
N VAL A 179 -5.68 -14.30 13.33
CA VAL A 179 -5.84 -12.96 13.92
C VAL A 179 -5.68 -11.89 12.84
N HIS A 180 -6.00 -10.64 13.16
CA HIS A 180 -5.80 -9.49 12.27
C HIS A 180 -6.44 -9.65 10.88
N GLY A 181 -7.72 -10.03 10.86
CA GLY A 181 -8.51 -10.16 9.64
C GLY A 181 -10.00 -9.98 9.91
N GLU A 182 -10.80 -9.86 8.85
CA GLU A 182 -12.25 -9.84 8.98
C GLU A 182 -12.82 -11.26 9.16
N ALA A 183 -13.97 -11.37 9.84
CA ALA A 183 -14.57 -12.65 10.17
C ALA A 183 -14.86 -13.53 8.93
N LYS A 184 -15.33 -12.92 7.83
CA LYS A 184 -15.65 -13.67 6.61
C LYS A 184 -14.39 -14.24 5.93
N PRO A 185 -13.35 -13.45 5.61
CA PRO A 185 -12.06 -13.98 5.14
C PRO A 185 -11.42 -15.00 6.09
N ALA A 186 -11.46 -14.77 7.41
CA ALA A 186 -10.94 -15.70 8.39
C ALA A 186 -11.68 -17.05 8.36
N GLY A 187 -13.00 -17.04 8.19
CA GLY A 187 -13.80 -18.25 7.99
C GLY A 187 -13.40 -18.99 6.71
N MET A 188 -13.23 -18.28 5.60
CA MET A 188 -12.79 -18.91 4.33
C MET A 188 -11.38 -19.52 4.45
N LEU A 189 -10.44 -18.83 5.11
CA LEU A 189 -9.10 -19.37 5.38
C LEU A 189 -9.15 -20.57 6.33
N THR A 190 -10.03 -20.55 7.33
CA THR A 190 -10.24 -21.70 8.24
C THR A 190 -10.64 -22.94 7.45
N GLU A 191 -11.61 -22.83 6.56
CA GLU A 191 -12.06 -23.95 5.72
C GLU A 191 -10.97 -24.42 4.75
N ALA A 192 -10.22 -23.49 4.16
CA ALA A 192 -9.08 -23.84 3.30
C ALA A 192 -8.01 -24.65 4.06
N LEU A 193 -7.64 -24.22 5.27
CA LEU A 193 -6.66 -24.90 6.11
C LEU A 193 -7.16 -26.28 6.56
N ARG A 194 -8.44 -26.39 6.96
CA ARG A 194 -9.06 -27.68 7.30
C ARG A 194 -9.07 -28.64 6.11
N GLY A 195 -9.36 -28.14 4.91
CA GLY A 195 -9.27 -28.93 3.67
C GLY A 195 -7.87 -29.49 3.39
N ARG A 196 -6.82 -28.90 3.99
CA ARG A 196 -5.43 -29.39 3.95
C ARG A 196 -5.06 -30.27 5.17
N GLY A 197 -6.04 -30.70 5.96
CA GLY A 197 -5.86 -31.56 7.12
C GLY A 197 -5.33 -30.85 8.37
N MET A 198 -5.52 -29.54 8.49
CA MET A 198 -5.25 -28.76 9.70
C MET A 198 -6.56 -28.54 10.46
N GLU A 199 -6.89 -29.46 11.37
CA GLU A 199 -8.20 -29.47 12.05
C GLU A 199 -8.34 -28.39 13.14
N LYS A 200 -7.23 -28.10 13.84
CA LYS A 200 -7.21 -27.20 15.01
C LYS A 200 -6.95 -25.76 14.60
N VAL A 201 -7.90 -25.15 13.90
CA VAL A 201 -7.86 -23.75 13.49
C VAL A 201 -8.90 -22.95 14.28
N PHE A 202 -8.46 -21.83 14.86
CA PHE A 202 -9.26 -20.98 15.75
C PHE A 202 -9.24 -19.53 15.24
N TYR A 203 -10.35 -18.82 15.40
CA TYR A 203 -10.44 -17.38 15.15
C TYR A 203 -11.00 -16.72 16.43
N PRO A 204 -10.13 -16.39 17.41
CA PRO A 204 -10.55 -15.96 18.73
C PRO A 204 -11.25 -14.60 18.70
N ALA A 205 -12.26 -14.44 19.54
CA ALA A 205 -12.92 -13.16 19.76
C ALA A 205 -12.02 -12.22 20.58
N ARG A 206 -12.30 -10.91 20.48
CA ARG A 206 -11.56 -9.90 21.26
C ARG A 206 -11.72 -10.18 22.76
N GLY A 207 -10.58 -10.37 23.44
CA GLY A 207 -10.54 -10.64 24.88
C GLY A 207 -10.65 -12.12 25.25
N GLU A 208 -10.84 -13.01 24.27
CA GLU A 208 -10.74 -14.45 24.46
C GLU A 208 -9.32 -14.84 24.84
N LYS A 209 -9.18 -15.88 25.68
CA LYS A 209 -7.89 -16.38 26.17
C LYS A 209 -7.74 -17.83 25.74
N ALA A 210 -6.57 -18.15 25.19
CA ALA A 210 -6.18 -19.51 24.86
C ALA A 210 -5.04 -19.98 25.77
N GLU A 211 -5.14 -21.20 26.28
CA GLU A 211 -4.08 -21.84 27.06
C GLU A 211 -3.19 -22.68 26.13
N ILE A 212 -1.94 -22.29 25.95
CA ILE A 212 -0.96 -23.06 25.16
C ILE A 212 -0.24 -24.00 26.12
N ARG A 213 -0.77 -25.20 26.31
CA ARG A 213 -0.11 -26.23 27.13
C ARG A 213 1.15 -26.73 26.42
N LYS A 214 2.26 -26.83 27.16
CA LYS A 214 3.55 -27.32 26.64
C LYS A 214 3.50 -28.80 26.32
#